data_AF-A0A924R4V2-F1
#
_entry.id   AF-A0A924R4V2-F1
#
_cell.length_a   1.000
_cell.length_b   1.000
_cell.length_c   1.000
_cell.angle_alpha   90.00
_cell.angle_beta   90.00
_cell.angle_gamma   90.00
#
_symmetry.space_group_name_H-M   'P 1'
#
loop_
_entity.id
_entity.type
_entity.pdbx_description
1 polymer ?
#
loop_
_entity_poly.entity_id
_entity_poly.type
_entity_poly.pdbx_seq_one_letter_code
_entity_poly.pdbx_strand_id
1 'polypeptide(L)'
;LVEALAPRLQTERAASCIATLDTRQVESLPMDWMDLFELESAFESTFNATAPLKTTPVDLVCFDACQDASIELAAVLRPYGRLMVANQSGTPILEGWPFDVWPKVLNPNTFLDDAAVARHFVDSYAQIARSRNVISVMALSGVEKVLQTLGELSSILLSDWTACGPVLNEAASPAACPSVPNSYADKRDMVKLVSNLRDGAIKRGGNFRQLADAAAAVVDAVTEIIVDCSTCADSRKYGYNGISIYLPDGTMPMSPYAATIYSPETPDFGGFKAMTRWHDVVSQFAQSRPR
;
A
#
# COMPACT_ATOMS: atom_id res chain seq x y z
N LEU A 1 -45.28 -7.74 0.14
CA LEU A 1 -44.87 -6.84 -0.97
C LEU A 1 -43.33 -6.77 -1.12
N VAL A 2 -42.61 -7.88 -0.91
CA VAL A 2 -41.24 -8.15 -1.39
C VAL A 2 -41.16 -9.64 -1.75
N GLU A 3 -42.09 -10.07 -2.62
CA GLU A 3 -42.15 -11.44 -3.15
C GLU A 3 -42.43 -11.40 -4.66
N ALA A 4 -41.95 -10.34 -5.34
CA ALA A 4 -42.31 -10.02 -6.72
C ALA A 4 -41.13 -9.67 -7.64
N LEU A 5 -39.90 -10.09 -7.32
CA LEU A 5 -38.74 -9.90 -8.21
C LEU A 5 -37.94 -11.20 -8.49
N ALA A 6 -38.50 -12.37 -8.15
CA ALA A 6 -37.77 -13.63 -8.22
C ALA A 6 -37.87 -14.44 -9.54
N PRO A 7 -38.70 -14.10 -10.55
CA PRO A 7 -38.49 -14.73 -11.87
C PRO A 7 -38.72 -13.78 -13.04
N ARG A 8 -37.70 -12.99 -13.41
CA ARG A 8 -37.60 -12.37 -14.76
C ARG A 8 -36.20 -12.42 -15.38
N LEU A 9 -35.27 -13.19 -14.80
CA LEU A 9 -33.90 -13.35 -15.32
C LEU A 9 -33.56 -14.79 -15.76
N GLN A 10 -34.57 -15.59 -16.09
CA GLN A 10 -34.36 -16.88 -16.75
C GLN A 10 -35.28 -16.95 -17.97
N THR A 11 -34.76 -16.62 -19.17
CA THR A 11 -34.83 -17.53 -20.34
C THR A 11 -34.29 -17.00 -21.68
N GLU A 12 -33.99 -15.71 -21.90
CA GLU A 12 -33.74 -15.27 -23.31
C GLU A 12 -32.42 -14.57 -23.65
N ARG A 13 -31.39 -14.54 -22.79
CA ARG A 13 -30.06 -14.02 -23.19
C ARG A 13 -28.81 -14.82 -22.79
N ALA A 14 -28.98 -16.00 -22.18
CA ALA A 14 -27.84 -16.84 -21.78
C ALA A 14 -27.32 -17.78 -22.90
N ALA A 15 -27.95 -17.82 -24.07
CA ALA A 15 -27.63 -18.79 -25.12
C ALA A 15 -26.71 -18.29 -26.25
N SER A 16 -26.20 -17.04 -26.21
CA SER A 16 -25.41 -16.47 -27.31
C SER A 16 -23.96 -16.10 -26.97
N CYS A 17 -23.48 -16.30 -25.74
CA CYS A 17 -22.09 -15.96 -25.37
C CYS A 17 -21.38 -17.09 -24.61
N ILE A 18 -21.65 -18.35 -24.93
CA ILE A 18 -20.71 -19.43 -24.63
C ILE A 18 -20.01 -19.77 -25.95
N ALA A 19 -19.11 -18.86 -26.36
CA ALA A 19 -18.03 -19.28 -27.23
C ALA A 19 -17.17 -20.22 -26.39
N THR A 20 -17.08 -21.47 -26.83
CA THR A 20 -16.14 -22.45 -26.32
C THR A 20 -14.74 -21.85 -26.45
N LEU A 21 -14.22 -21.27 -25.37
CA LEU A 21 -12.82 -20.86 -25.31
C LEU A 21 -12.01 -22.14 -25.35
N ASP A 22 -11.40 -22.38 -26.51
CA ASP A 22 -10.32 -23.36 -26.65
C ASP A 22 -9.26 -22.99 -25.62
N THR A 23 -9.06 -23.86 -24.64
CA THR A 23 -8.12 -23.67 -23.53
C THR A 23 -6.67 -23.50 -24.00
N ARG A 24 -6.40 -23.71 -25.31
CA ARG A 24 -5.10 -23.43 -25.96
C ARG A 24 -4.90 -21.97 -26.39
N GLN A 25 -5.90 -21.09 -26.33
CA GLN A 25 -5.74 -19.67 -26.68
C GLN A 25 -5.60 -18.72 -25.47
N VAL A 26 -5.72 -19.23 -24.24
CA VAL A 26 -5.51 -18.42 -23.02
C VAL A 26 -4.02 -18.18 -22.74
N GLU A 27 -3.12 -18.97 -23.35
CA GLU A 27 -1.67 -18.89 -23.12
C GLU A 27 -0.96 -17.72 -23.85
N SER A 28 -1.69 -16.86 -24.57
CA SER A 28 -1.08 -15.75 -25.31
C SER A 28 -1.78 -14.39 -25.17
N LEU A 29 -2.68 -14.22 -24.20
CA LEU A 29 -3.10 -12.87 -23.85
C LEU A 29 -1.92 -12.18 -23.14
N PRO A 30 -1.50 -10.97 -23.58
CA PRO A 30 -0.55 -10.20 -22.79
C PRO A 30 -1.11 -10.09 -21.37
N MET A 31 -0.27 -10.36 -20.36
CA MET A 31 -0.74 -10.24 -18.98
C MET A 31 -1.20 -8.80 -18.75
N ASP A 32 -2.50 -8.65 -18.51
CA ASP A 32 -3.17 -7.39 -18.24
C ASP A 32 -3.14 -7.14 -16.73
N TRP A 33 -2.38 -6.13 -16.32
CA TRP A 33 -2.24 -5.72 -14.92
C TRP A 33 -2.83 -4.34 -14.78
N MET A 34 -3.74 -4.16 -13.82
CA MET A 34 -4.28 -2.85 -13.50
C MET A 34 -3.22 -2.04 -12.73
N ASP A 35 -2.81 -0.91 -13.30
CA ASP A 35 -1.89 0.00 -12.62
C ASP A 35 -2.61 0.96 -11.64
N LEU A 36 -1.85 1.77 -10.90
CA LEU A 36 -2.43 2.71 -9.93
C LEU A 36 -3.23 3.85 -10.58
N PHE A 37 -2.95 4.21 -11.83
CA PHE A 37 -3.71 5.25 -12.56
C PHE A 37 -5.06 4.71 -13.00
N GLU A 38 -5.07 3.49 -13.54
CA GLU A 38 -6.30 2.80 -13.90
C GLU A 38 -7.16 2.54 -12.67
N LEU A 39 -6.54 2.16 -11.55
CA LEU A 39 -7.24 2.01 -10.27
C LEU A 39 -7.83 3.33 -9.78
N GLU A 40 -7.05 4.43 -9.79
CA GLU A 40 -7.55 5.76 -9.42
C GLU A 40 -8.74 6.17 -10.30
N SER A 41 -8.61 6.01 -11.63
CA SER A 41 -9.67 6.32 -12.58
C SER A 41 -10.93 5.48 -12.35
N ALA A 42 -10.78 4.20 -12.03
CA ALA A 42 -11.90 3.32 -11.71
C ALA A 42 -12.63 3.75 -10.42
N PHE A 43 -11.89 4.08 -9.36
CA PHE A 43 -12.47 4.61 -8.13
C PHE A 43 -13.14 5.97 -8.36
N GLU A 44 -12.47 6.89 -9.05
CA GLU A 44 -13.02 8.21 -9.38
C GLU A 44 -14.33 8.08 -10.16
N SER A 45 -14.34 7.27 -11.21
CA SER A 45 -15.52 7.03 -12.05
C SER A 45 -16.67 6.45 -11.22
N THR A 46 -16.40 5.45 -10.37
CA THR A 46 -17.41 4.81 -9.52
C THR A 46 -17.97 5.77 -8.46
N PHE A 47 -17.10 6.53 -7.81
CA PHE A 47 -17.44 7.54 -6.81
C PHE A 47 -18.30 8.65 -7.44
N ASN A 48 -17.94 9.11 -8.63
CA ASN A 48 -18.67 10.12 -9.38
C ASN A 48 -19.95 9.60 -10.04
N ALA A 49 -20.09 8.30 -10.29
CA ALA A 49 -21.31 7.72 -10.84
C ALA A 49 -22.37 7.43 -9.77
N THR A 50 -21.95 7.17 -8.52
CA THR A 50 -22.83 6.62 -7.48
C THR A 50 -23.27 7.68 -6.48
N ALA A 51 -24.56 8.06 -6.51
CA ALA A 51 -25.08 9.19 -5.72
C ALA A 51 -24.81 9.11 -4.20
N PRO A 52 -24.88 7.94 -3.53
CA PRO A 52 -24.43 7.81 -2.13
C PRO A 52 -22.94 8.05 -1.90
N LEU A 53 -22.09 7.66 -2.87
CA LEU A 53 -20.64 7.75 -2.74
C LEU A 53 -20.11 9.16 -3.02
N LYS A 54 -20.76 9.94 -3.89
CA LYS A 54 -20.35 11.33 -4.24
C LYS A 54 -20.03 12.24 -3.05
N THR A 55 -20.66 12.00 -1.90
CA THR A 55 -20.47 12.77 -0.67
C THR A 55 -20.00 11.91 0.50
N THR A 56 -19.86 10.61 0.32
CA THR A 56 -19.57 9.65 1.39
C THR A 56 -18.53 8.66 0.90
N PRO A 57 -17.28 8.72 1.41
CA PRO A 57 -16.28 7.71 1.10
C PRO A 57 -16.73 6.32 1.52
N VAL A 58 -16.26 5.30 0.82
CA VAL A 58 -16.46 3.90 1.20
C VAL A 58 -15.88 3.68 2.60
N ASP A 59 -16.64 3.07 3.51
CA ASP A 59 -16.16 2.87 4.88
C ASP A 59 -14.88 2.03 4.95
N LEU A 60 -14.80 1.01 4.10
CA LEU A 60 -13.70 0.04 4.13
C LEU A 60 -13.36 -0.43 2.72
N VAL A 61 -12.08 -0.31 2.34
CA VAL A 61 -11.51 -0.92 1.13
C VAL A 61 -10.54 -2.01 1.54
N CYS A 62 -10.79 -3.24 1.11
CA CYS A 62 -10.01 -4.42 1.48
C CYS A 62 -9.31 -5.01 0.27
N PHE A 63 -7.99 -5.18 0.34
CA PHE A 63 -7.19 -5.84 -0.68
C PHE A 63 -6.86 -7.28 -0.24
N ASP A 64 -7.55 -8.25 -0.84
CA ASP A 64 -7.12 -9.67 -0.83
C ASP A 64 -6.11 -9.91 -1.95
N ALA A 65 -5.00 -9.18 -1.87
CA ALA A 65 -3.93 -9.18 -2.85
C ALA A 65 -2.58 -8.89 -2.18
N CYS A 66 -1.51 -9.14 -2.93
CA CYS A 66 -0.16 -9.14 -2.39
C CYS A 66 0.39 -7.72 -2.30
N GLN A 67 0.95 -7.34 -1.14
CA GLN A 67 1.80 -6.14 -0.99
C GLN A 67 1.13 -4.80 -1.30
N ASP A 68 -0.18 -4.74 -1.10
CA ASP A 68 -0.97 -3.54 -1.33
C ASP A 68 -0.96 -2.58 -0.15
N ALA A 69 -0.44 -2.99 1.03
CA ALA A 69 -0.21 -2.05 2.13
C ALA A 69 1.01 -1.17 1.83
N SER A 70 0.80 -0.19 0.97
CA SER A 70 1.77 0.77 0.47
C SER A 70 1.22 2.19 0.58
N ILE A 71 2.10 3.15 0.86
CA ILE A 71 1.72 4.56 0.94
C ILE A 71 1.25 5.10 -0.42
N GLU A 72 1.80 4.55 -1.51
CA GLU A 72 1.42 4.87 -2.89
C GLU A 72 -0.05 4.51 -3.15
N LEU A 73 -0.48 3.30 -2.76
CA LEU A 73 -1.88 2.90 -2.89
C LEU A 73 -2.79 3.67 -1.92
N ALA A 74 -2.35 3.90 -0.69
CA ALA A 74 -3.10 4.70 0.28
C ALA A 74 -3.37 6.13 -0.23
N ALA A 75 -2.42 6.73 -0.96
CA ALA A 75 -2.57 8.04 -1.59
C ALA A 75 -3.70 8.05 -2.63
N VAL A 76 -3.78 7.01 -3.47
CA VAL A 76 -4.85 6.84 -4.48
C VAL A 76 -6.22 6.72 -3.84
N LEU A 77 -6.34 5.98 -2.73
CA LEU A 77 -7.62 5.67 -2.11
C LEU A 77 -8.13 6.74 -1.15
N ARG A 78 -7.25 7.63 -0.67
CA ARG A 78 -7.57 8.69 0.29
C ARG A 78 -8.88 9.46 0.00
N PRO A 79 -9.19 9.88 -1.23
CA PRO A 79 -10.44 10.61 -1.50
C PRO A 79 -11.68 9.70 -1.57
N TYR A 80 -11.51 8.39 -1.69
CA TYR A 80 -12.60 7.45 -1.99
C TYR A 80 -12.94 6.50 -0.84
N GLY A 81 -12.07 6.34 0.17
CA GLY A 81 -12.27 5.45 1.29
C GLY A 81 -11.95 6.08 2.66
N ARG A 82 -12.53 5.52 3.73
CA ARG A 82 -12.21 5.88 5.13
C ARG A 82 -11.08 5.02 5.69
N LEU A 83 -11.19 3.71 5.51
CA LEU A 83 -10.20 2.73 5.96
C LEU A 83 -9.69 1.87 4.80
N MET A 84 -8.40 1.56 4.80
CA MET A 84 -7.78 0.57 3.91
C MET A 84 -7.30 -0.62 4.73
N VAL A 85 -7.62 -1.84 4.29
CA VAL A 85 -7.06 -3.08 4.85
C VAL A 85 -6.26 -3.78 3.78
N ALA A 86 -4.98 -3.97 4.02
CA ALA A 86 -4.08 -4.57 3.04
C ALA A 86 -2.91 -5.29 3.72
N ASN A 87 -2.24 -6.15 2.95
CA ASN A 87 -1.06 -6.87 3.41
C ASN A 87 0.22 -6.18 2.93
N GLN A 88 1.19 -5.96 3.82
CA GLN A 88 2.47 -5.34 3.50
C GLN A 88 3.49 -6.35 2.93
N SER A 89 3.45 -7.61 3.39
CA SER A 89 4.45 -8.60 3.02
C SER A 89 4.08 -9.41 1.78
N GLY A 90 5.09 -10.01 1.14
CA GLY A 90 4.92 -10.88 -0.01
C GLY A 90 4.34 -12.25 0.34
N THR A 91 3.47 -12.73 -0.54
CA THR A 91 2.71 -14.00 -0.56
C THR A 91 1.49 -14.06 0.36
N PRO A 92 0.27 -14.19 -0.20
CA PRO A 92 -0.88 -14.69 0.52
C PRO A 92 -0.65 -16.15 0.85
N ILE A 93 -1.14 -16.51 2.01
CA ILE A 93 -1.66 -17.83 2.32
C ILE A 93 -2.44 -18.33 1.10
N LEU A 94 -2.24 -19.58 0.69
CA LEU A 94 -2.89 -20.25 -0.45
C LEU A 94 -4.44 -20.23 -0.42
N GLU A 95 -5.06 -19.63 0.59
CA GLU A 95 -6.49 -19.72 0.92
C GLU A 95 -7.23 -18.37 0.82
N GLY A 96 -6.52 -17.23 0.65
CA GLY A 96 -7.15 -15.88 0.57
C GLY A 96 -7.78 -15.41 1.90
N TRP A 97 -8.71 -14.45 1.85
CA TRP A 97 -9.47 -14.02 3.03
C TRP A 97 -10.55 -15.06 3.41
N PRO A 98 -10.87 -15.21 4.71
CA PRO A 98 -11.95 -16.11 5.15
C PRO A 98 -13.33 -15.48 4.88
N PHE A 99 -13.80 -15.53 3.63
CA PHE A 99 -15.06 -14.88 3.22
C PHE A 99 -16.31 -15.40 3.95
N ASP A 100 -16.24 -16.61 4.53
CA ASP A 100 -17.30 -17.21 5.33
C ASP A 100 -17.57 -16.49 6.66
N VAL A 101 -16.62 -15.68 7.17
CA VAL A 101 -16.84 -14.84 8.35
C VAL A 101 -17.61 -13.54 8.04
N TRP A 102 -17.57 -13.07 6.79
CA TRP A 102 -18.05 -11.73 6.40
C TRP A 102 -19.54 -11.49 6.66
N PRO A 103 -20.48 -12.44 6.37
CA PRO A 103 -21.90 -12.21 6.61
C PRO A 103 -22.25 -11.98 8.09
N LYS A 104 -21.39 -12.41 9.02
CA LYS A 104 -21.59 -12.22 10.47
C LYS A 104 -21.15 -10.84 10.94
N VAL A 105 -20.15 -10.26 10.27
CA VAL A 105 -19.56 -8.95 10.61
C VAL A 105 -20.30 -7.81 9.90
N LEU A 106 -20.82 -8.07 8.70
CA LEU A 106 -21.65 -7.14 7.92
C LEU A 106 -23.14 -7.21 8.29
N ASN A 107 -23.49 -7.88 9.40
CA ASN A 107 -24.87 -7.99 9.84
C ASN A 107 -25.40 -6.61 10.25
N PRO A 108 -26.45 -6.07 9.62
CA PRO A 108 -26.97 -4.74 9.94
C PRO A 108 -27.54 -4.63 11.37
N ASN A 109 -27.71 -5.75 12.08
CA ASN A 109 -28.15 -5.79 13.48
C ASN A 109 -26.98 -5.80 14.48
N THR A 110 -25.74 -6.01 14.03
CA THR A 110 -24.55 -5.81 14.85
C THR A 110 -24.00 -4.43 14.55
N PHE A 111 -24.29 -3.45 15.42
CA PHE A 111 -23.67 -2.13 15.36
C PHE A 111 -22.18 -2.26 15.73
N LEU A 112 -21.36 -2.66 14.77
CA LEU A 112 -19.91 -2.51 14.83
C LEU A 112 -19.56 -1.24 14.07
N ASP A 113 -18.69 -0.40 14.64
CA ASP A 113 -18.09 0.69 13.86
C ASP A 113 -17.13 0.12 12.80
N ASP A 114 -16.82 0.94 11.79
CA ASP A 114 -15.94 0.60 10.67
C ASP A 114 -14.58 0.05 11.15
N ALA A 115 -14.02 0.63 12.20
CA ALA A 115 -12.77 0.17 12.81
C ALA A 115 -12.89 -1.21 13.51
N ALA A 116 -14.01 -1.51 14.16
CA ALA A 116 -14.25 -2.82 14.77
C ALA A 116 -14.44 -3.89 13.70
N VAL A 117 -15.15 -3.58 12.61
CA VAL A 117 -15.25 -4.45 11.43
C VAL A 117 -13.86 -4.72 10.84
N ALA A 118 -13.05 -3.67 10.62
CA ALA A 118 -11.69 -3.79 10.10
C ALA A 118 -10.75 -4.63 10.99
N ARG A 119 -10.80 -4.44 12.32
CA ARG A 119 -10.04 -5.24 13.29
C ARG A 119 -10.47 -6.71 13.26
N HIS A 120 -11.77 -6.99 13.13
CA HIS A 120 -12.24 -8.37 13.02
C HIS A 120 -11.71 -9.06 11.77
N PHE A 121 -11.54 -8.33 10.66
CA PHE A 121 -10.89 -8.85 9.46
C PHE A 121 -9.42 -9.18 9.70
N VAL A 122 -8.68 -8.25 10.32
CA VAL A 122 -7.28 -8.45 10.69
C VAL A 122 -7.10 -9.66 11.59
N ASP A 123 -7.92 -9.79 12.63
CA ASP A 123 -7.89 -10.92 13.56
C ASP A 123 -8.22 -12.25 12.87
N SER A 124 -9.28 -12.27 12.05
CA SER A 124 -9.70 -13.49 11.34
C SER A 124 -8.64 -13.95 10.34
N TYR A 125 -8.03 -13.01 9.62
CA TYR A 125 -6.94 -13.30 8.70
C TYR A 125 -5.68 -13.77 9.45
N ALA A 126 -5.37 -13.15 10.59
CA ALA A 126 -4.22 -13.52 11.42
C ALA A 126 -4.32 -14.95 12.00
N GLN A 127 -5.53 -15.43 12.31
CA GLN A 127 -5.75 -16.77 12.84
C GLN A 127 -5.49 -17.88 11.80
N ILE A 128 -5.81 -17.63 10.54
CA ILE A 128 -5.57 -18.61 9.46
C ILE A 128 -4.18 -18.45 8.83
N ALA A 129 -3.53 -17.31 9.05
CA ALA A 129 -2.24 -16.99 8.48
C ALA A 129 -1.12 -17.89 9.03
N ARG A 130 -0.72 -18.89 8.24
CA ARG A 130 0.30 -19.88 8.64
C ARG A 130 1.73 -19.33 8.63
N SER A 131 2.05 -18.33 7.80
CA SER A 131 3.38 -17.67 7.76
C SER A 131 3.33 -16.36 6.98
N ARG A 132 4.32 -15.48 7.21
CA ARG A 132 4.61 -14.27 6.41
C ARG A 132 3.42 -13.33 6.18
N ASN A 133 2.65 -13.06 7.24
CA ASN A 133 1.55 -12.11 7.22
C ASN A 133 1.89 -10.83 8.01
N VAL A 134 1.61 -9.69 7.38
CA VAL A 134 1.57 -8.36 7.96
C VAL A 134 0.33 -7.65 7.39
N ILE A 135 -0.81 -7.82 8.03
CA ILE A 135 -2.06 -7.18 7.61
C ILE A 135 -2.33 -5.99 8.52
N SER A 136 -2.68 -4.85 7.93
CA SER A 136 -2.90 -3.61 8.66
C SER A 136 -4.20 -2.93 8.26
N VAL A 137 -4.77 -2.18 9.18
CA VAL A 137 -5.86 -1.23 8.97
C VAL A 137 -5.27 0.17 8.99
N MET A 138 -5.48 0.92 7.90
CA MET A 138 -5.01 2.29 7.75
C MET A 138 -6.17 3.28 7.67
N ALA A 139 -6.11 4.34 8.47
CA ALA A 139 -6.99 5.49 8.38
C ALA A 139 -6.55 6.41 7.24
N LEU A 140 -7.35 6.43 6.18
CA LEU A 140 -7.02 7.16 4.95
C LEU A 140 -7.08 8.69 5.13
N SER A 141 -7.85 9.18 6.11
CA SER A 141 -7.95 10.61 6.42
C SER A 141 -6.62 11.24 6.85
N GLY A 142 -5.68 10.47 7.41
CA GLY A 142 -4.37 10.98 7.83
C GLY A 142 -3.28 10.86 6.77
N VAL A 143 -3.54 10.21 5.64
CA VAL A 143 -2.54 9.97 4.58
C VAL A 143 -2.00 11.30 4.03
N GLU A 144 -2.82 12.35 3.96
CA GLU A 144 -2.36 13.68 3.53
C GLU A 144 -1.19 14.21 4.38
N LYS A 145 -1.28 14.07 5.70
CA LYS A 145 -0.21 14.48 6.64
C LYS A 145 1.06 13.64 6.41
N VAL A 146 0.91 12.35 6.13
CA VAL A 146 2.05 11.49 5.76
C VAL A 146 2.72 11.98 4.49
N LEU A 147 1.94 12.31 3.44
CA LEU A 147 2.50 12.82 2.19
C LEU A 147 3.20 14.16 2.36
N GLN A 148 2.64 15.07 3.16
CA GLN A 148 3.24 16.38 3.47
C GLN A 148 4.57 16.24 4.21
N THR A 149 4.59 15.47 5.31
CA THR A 149 5.82 15.24 6.09
C THR A 149 6.88 14.50 5.27
N LEU A 150 6.47 13.56 4.40
CA LEU A 150 7.37 12.90 3.45
C LEU A 150 7.95 13.89 2.43
N GLY A 151 7.15 14.85 1.95
CA GLY A 151 7.60 15.94 1.09
C GLY A 151 8.66 16.84 1.71
N GLU A 152 8.50 17.17 2.99
CA GLU A 152 9.49 17.91 3.77
C GLU A 152 10.79 17.11 3.91
N LEU A 153 10.69 15.83 4.28
CA LEU A 153 11.83 14.93 4.37
C LEU A 153 12.58 14.82 3.03
N SER A 154 11.85 14.61 1.93
CA SER A 154 12.43 14.56 0.57
C SER A 154 13.16 15.85 0.22
N SER A 155 12.57 17.00 0.54
CA SER A 155 13.18 18.30 0.25
C SER A 155 14.50 18.48 0.99
N ILE A 156 14.59 18.04 2.25
CA ILE A 156 15.83 18.06 3.02
C ILE A 156 16.87 17.12 2.41
N LEU A 157 16.49 15.87 2.12
CA LEU A 157 17.38 14.88 1.49
C LEU A 157 17.98 15.41 0.17
N LEU A 158 17.15 16.04 -0.66
CA LEU A 158 17.56 16.56 -1.98
C LEU A 158 18.38 17.86 -1.89
N SER A 159 18.21 18.65 -0.82
CA SER A 159 18.94 19.91 -0.66
C SER A 159 20.45 19.73 -0.44
N ASP A 160 20.85 18.63 0.20
CA ASP A 160 22.25 18.24 0.38
C ASP A 160 22.38 16.72 0.27
N TRP A 161 22.22 16.22 -0.94
CA TRP A 161 22.34 14.78 -1.21
C TRP A 161 23.72 14.23 -0.86
N THR A 162 24.79 15.01 -1.02
CA THR A 162 26.16 14.56 -0.74
C THR A 162 26.31 14.21 0.74
N ALA A 163 25.72 14.98 1.64
CA ALA A 163 25.71 14.68 3.07
C ALA A 163 24.63 13.66 3.46
N CYS A 164 23.41 13.78 2.92
CA CYS A 164 22.25 13.02 3.37
C CYS A 164 22.13 11.63 2.71
N GLY A 165 22.54 11.50 1.45
CA GLY A 165 22.47 10.25 0.68
C GLY A 165 23.17 9.07 1.35
N PRO A 166 24.38 9.23 1.92
CA PRO A 166 25.02 8.17 2.71
C PRO A 166 24.21 7.72 3.93
N VAL A 167 23.49 8.62 4.60
CA VAL A 167 22.62 8.28 5.74
C VAL A 167 21.44 7.42 5.27
N LEU A 168 20.80 7.81 4.16
CA LEU A 168 19.71 7.04 3.57
C LEU A 168 20.18 5.67 3.06
N ASN A 169 21.37 5.60 2.44
CA ASN A 169 21.96 4.34 1.99
C ASN A 169 22.20 3.36 3.16
N GLU A 170 22.71 3.85 4.28
CA GLU A 170 22.90 3.06 5.50
C GLU A 170 21.55 2.58 6.06
N ALA A 171 20.57 3.48 6.15
CA ALA A 171 19.22 3.20 6.63
C ALA A 171 18.47 2.16 5.79
N ALA A 172 18.70 2.18 4.47
CA ALA A 172 18.13 1.26 3.48
C ALA A 172 19.00 0.01 3.24
N SER A 173 20.10 -0.17 3.96
CA SER A 173 20.92 -1.38 3.80
C SER A 173 20.13 -2.64 4.19
N PRO A 174 20.35 -3.81 3.56
CA PRO A 174 19.67 -5.05 3.93
C PRO A 174 19.85 -5.44 5.40
N ALA A 175 20.96 -5.03 6.02
CA ALA A 175 21.21 -5.25 7.44
C ALA A 175 20.33 -4.36 8.34
N ALA A 176 20.08 -3.12 7.95
CA ALA A 176 19.29 -2.17 8.73
C ALA A 176 17.79 -2.29 8.48
N CYS A 177 17.40 -2.53 7.23
CA CYS A 177 16.00 -2.64 6.78
C CYS A 177 15.82 -3.92 5.94
N PRO A 178 15.79 -5.09 6.60
CA PRO A 178 15.67 -6.37 5.91
C PRO A 178 14.26 -6.52 5.30
N SER A 179 14.19 -7.20 4.15
CA SER A 179 12.96 -7.57 3.47
C SER A 179 12.78 -9.10 3.46
N VAL A 180 11.55 -9.56 3.27
CA VAL A 180 11.27 -10.99 3.13
C VAL A 180 11.88 -11.50 1.82
N PRO A 181 12.61 -12.63 1.81
CA PRO A 181 13.10 -13.24 0.57
C PRO A 181 11.93 -13.50 -0.40
N ASN A 182 12.08 -13.10 -1.67
CA ASN A 182 11.05 -13.14 -2.72
C ASN A 182 9.84 -12.20 -2.52
N SER A 183 9.87 -11.29 -1.55
CA SER A 183 9.05 -10.06 -1.66
C SER A 183 9.65 -9.18 -2.76
N TYR A 184 8.84 -8.41 -3.48
CA TYR A 184 9.31 -7.29 -4.30
C TYR A 184 10.32 -6.49 -3.46
N ALA A 185 11.62 -6.72 -3.70
CA ALA A 185 12.71 -6.36 -2.79
C ALA A 185 12.95 -4.83 -2.73
N ASP A 186 12.18 -4.13 -3.53
CA ASP A 186 12.16 -2.71 -3.76
C ASP A 186 11.09 -1.99 -2.91
N LYS A 187 10.20 -2.71 -2.22
CA LYS A 187 9.32 -2.17 -1.17
C LYS A 187 9.94 -2.38 0.21
N ARG A 188 10.04 -1.30 0.98
CA ARG A 188 10.61 -1.27 2.34
C ARG A 188 9.55 -0.95 3.36
N ASP A 189 9.73 -1.45 4.59
CA ASP A 189 8.93 -0.96 5.70
C ASP A 189 9.20 0.53 5.94
N MET A 190 8.16 1.35 5.84
CA MET A 190 8.29 2.80 5.86
C MET A 190 8.75 3.29 7.24
N VAL A 191 8.15 2.79 8.32
CA VAL A 191 8.51 3.17 9.69
C VAL A 191 9.95 2.77 9.99
N LYS A 192 10.36 1.55 9.61
CA LYS A 192 11.72 1.05 9.83
C LYS A 192 12.76 1.86 9.04
N LEU A 193 12.53 2.05 7.75
CA LEU A 193 13.42 2.82 6.87
C LEU A 193 13.65 4.23 7.44
N VAL A 194 12.56 4.93 7.77
CA VAL A 194 12.62 6.33 8.21
C VAL A 194 13.16 6.44 9.64
N SER A 195 12.84 5.49 10.53
CA SER A 195 13.45 5.43 11.87
C SER A 195 14.95 5.21 11.80
N ASN A 196 15.42 4.32 10.92
CA ASN A 196 16.85 4.12 10.71
C ASN A 196 17.54 5.38 10.16
N LEU A 197 16.89 6.11 9.25
CA LEU A 197 17.37 7.38 8.72
C LEU A 197 17.50 8.43 9.84
N ARG A 198 16.46 8.57 10.68
CA ARG A 198 16.46 9.43 11.86
C ARG A 198 17.61 9.09 12.79
N ASP A 199 17.76 7.83 13.16
CA ASP A 199 18.79 7.40 14.11
C ASP A 199 20.20 7.59 13.54
N GLY A 200 20.37 7.34 12.24
CA GLY A 200 21.61 7.62 11.51
C GLY A 200 21.96 9.11 11.45
N ALA A 201 20.95 9.99 11.35
CA ALA A 201 21.10 11.43 11.40
C ALA A 201 21.47 11.92 12.82
N ILE A 202 20.79 11.41 13.86
CA ILE A 202 21.09 11.72 15.27
C ILE A 202 22.53 11.35 15.62
N LYS A 203 22.98 10.16 15.20
CA LYS A 203 24.36 9.68 15.45
C LYS A 203 25.42 10.60 14.83
N ARG A 204 25.13 11.20 13.67
CA ARG A 204 26.04 12.13 13.00
C ARG A 204 26.04 13.52 13.65
N GLY A 205 24.93 13.92 14.28
CA GLY A 205 24.80 15.17 15.03
C GLY A 205 24.94 16.43 14.16
N GLY A 206 25.08 17.59 14.82
CA GLY A 206 25.33 18.86 14.14
C GLY A 206 24.28 19.21 13.07
N ASN A 207 24.72 19.30 11.82
CA ASN A 207 23.91 19.73 10.67
C ASN A 207 22.79 18.73 10.29
N PHE A 208 22.77 17.53 10.87
CA PHE A 208 21.75 16.51 10.57
C PHE A 208 20.47 16.61 11.42
N ARG A 209 20.37 17.63 12.30
CA ARG A 209 19.20 17.78 13.17
C ARG A 209 17.88 17.92 12.39
N GLN A 210 17.87 18.74 11.34
CA GLN A 210 16.67 18.93 10.51
C GLN A 210 16.25 17.63 9.83
N LEU A 211 17.21 16.82 9.36
CA LEU A 211 16.93 15.50 8.79
C LEU A 211 16.32 14.55 9.83
N ALA A 212 16.84 14.54 11.05
CA ALA A 212 16.30 13.72 12.13
C ALA A 212 14.87 14.16 12.52
N ASP A 213 14.64 15.46 12.67
CA ASP A 213 13.33 16.01 13.06
C ASP A 213 12.27 15.71 11.97
N ALA A 214 12.61 15.88 10.69
CA ALA A 214 11.71 15.54 9.57
C ALA A 214 11.43 14.04 9.47
N ALA A 215 12.45 13.19 9.68
CA ALA A 215 12.25 11.75 9.71
C ALA A 215 11.37 11.31 10.90
N ALA A 216 11.51 11.95 12.07
CA ALA A 216 10.61 11.71 13.20
C ALA A 216 9.16 12.09 12.88
N ALA A 217 8.93 13.25 12.24
CA ALA A 217 7.60 13.69 11.84
C ALA A 217 6.90 12.71 10.89
N VAL A 218 7.65 12.12 9.95
CA VAL A 218 7.12 11.06 9.06
C VAL A 218 6.76 9.80 9.85
N VAL A 219 7.61 9.35 10.79
CA VAL A 219 7.32 8.19 11.63
C VAL A 219 6.06 8.41 12.48
N ASP A 220 5.92 9.59 13.08
CA ASP A 220 4.75 9.94 13.88
C ASP A 220 3.48 9.96 13.01
N ALA A 221 3.53 10.62 11.85
CA ALA A 221 2.40 10.67 10.92
C ALA A 221 1.98 9.28 10.42
N VAL A 222 2.94 8.41 10.10
CA VAL A 222 2.65 7.04 9.68
C VAL A 222 2.04 6.23 10.82
N THR A 223 2.59 6.34 12.03
CA THR A 223 2.07 5.61 13.19
C THR A 223 0.64 6.02 13.53
N GLU A 224 0.29 7.30 13.37
CA GLU A 224 -1.06 7.81 13.59
C GLU A 224 -2.11 7.22 12.63
N ILE A 225 -1.73 6.86 11.40
CA ILE A 225 -2.68 6.28 10.44
C ILE A 225 -2.86 4.77 10.59
N ILE A 226 -1.97 4.07 11.30
CA ILE A 226 -2.09 2.62 11.51
C ILE A 226 -3.04 2.39 12.68
N VAL A 227 -4.30 2.06 12.35
CA VAL A 227 -5.37 1.78 13.33
C VAL A 227 -5.15 0.43 14.00
N ASP A 228 -4.71 -0.56 13.23
CA ASP A 228 -4.37 -1.88 13.70
C ASP A 228 -3.36 -2.55 12.78
N CYS A 229 -2.56 -3.48 13.31
CA CYS A 229 -1.59 -4.24 12.53
C CYS A 229 -1.34 -5.59 13.19
N SER A 230 -1.63 -6.67 12.46
CA SER A 230 -1.33 -8.02 12.88
C SER A 230 -0.16 -8.59 12.11
N THR A 231 0.84 -9.05 12.86
CA THR A 231 2.09 -9.58 12.34
C THR A 231 2.38 -10.95 12.93
N CYS A 232 2.56 -11.95 12.07
CA CYS A 232 2.97 -13.29 12.49
C CYS A 232 4.43 -13.30 12.99
N ALA A 233 4.80 -14.28 13.83
CA ALA A 233 6.14 -14.37 14.42
C ALA A 233 7.27 -14.32 13.37
N ASP A 234 7.08 -15.00 12.22
CA ASP A 234 8.04 -15.02 11.12
C ASP A 234 8.24 -13.66 10.46
N SER A 235 7.21 -12.81 10.44
CA SER A 235 7.29 -11.46 9.88
C SER A 235 7.88 -10.45 10.86
N ARG A 236 7.74 -10.67 12.18
CA ARG A 236 8.25 -9.74 13.22
C ARG A 236 9.76 -9.55 13.14
N LYS A 237 10.52 -10.57 12.74
CA LYS A 237 11.98 -10.49 12.60
C LYS A 237 12.44 -9.49 11.54
N TYR A 238 11.56 -9.10 10.61
CA TYR A 238 11.85 -8.09 9.59
C TYR A 238 11.46 -6.68 10.03
N GLY A 239 10.79 -6.54 11.18
CA GLY A 239 10.43 -5.23 11.74
C GLY A 239 9.36 -4.49 10.95
N TYR A 240 8.40 -5.21 10.37
CA TYR A 240 7.28 -4.62 9.66
C TYR A 240 6.28 -3.92 10.59
N ASN A 241 5.76 -2.78 10.15
CA ASN A 241 4.85 -1.90 10.89
C ASN A 241 3.52 -1.66 10.17
N GLY A 242 3.25 -2.40 9.09
CA GLY A 242 1.95 -2.40 8.41
C GLY A 242 1.87 -1.51 7.18
N ILE A 243 2.92 -0.79 6.79
CA ILE A 243 2.91 0.00 5.56
C ILE A 243 4.30 0.10 4.93
N SER A 244 4.33 -0.09 3.62
CA SER A 244 5.52 -0.03 2.81
C SER A 244 5.64 1.28 2.03
N ILE A 245 6.87 1.59 1.62
CA ILE A 245 7.20 2.60 0.63
C ILE A 245 8.25 2.03 -0.32
N TYR A 246 8.17 2.39 -1.59
CA TYR A 246 9.18 1.99 -2.57
C TYR A 246 10.52 2.71 -2.35
N LEU A 247 11.61 1.95 -2.34
CA LEU A 247 12.99 2.43 -2.46
C LEU A 247 13.87 1.25 -2.93
N PRO A 248 14.42 1.30 -4.16
CA PRO A 248 15.06 0.15 -4.78
C PRO A 248 16.25 -0.36 -3.96
N ASP A 249 16.48 -1.66 -3.96
CA ASP A 249 17.65 -2.27 -3.31
C ASP A 249 18.87 -2.41 -4.22
N GLY A 250 18.77 -1.98 -5.48
CA GLY A 250 19.84 -2.00 -6.48
C GLY A 250 20.26 -3.40 -6.94
N THR A 251 19.69 -4.47 -6.38
CA THR A 251 20.05 -5.87 -6.73
C THR A 251 19.14 -6.47 -7.78
N MET A 252 17.94 -5.91 -7.95
CA MET A 252 17.04 -6.27 -9.04
C MET A 252 16.84 -5.10 -10.01
N PRO A 253 16.71 -5.36 -11.33
CA PRO A 253 16.18 -4.35 -12.24
C PRO A 253 14.86 -3.85 -11.67
N MET A 254 14.58 -2.54 -11.79
CA MET A 254 13.32 -1.96 -11.30
C MET A 254 12.17 -2.86 -11.70
N SER A 255 11.35 -3.27 -10.73
CA SER A 255 10.11 -3.99 -11.03
C SER A 255 9.34 -3.20 -12.10
N PRO A 256 8.65 -3.85 -13.04
CA PRO A 256 7.77 -3.16 -13.98
C PRO A 256 6.83 -2.16 -13.28
N TYR A 257 6.38 -2.50 -12.06
CA TYR A 257 5.61 -1.64 -11.16
C TYR A 257 6.32 -0.33 -10.78
N ALA A 258 7.63 -0.41 -10.51
CA ALA A 258 8.43 0.74 -10.14
C ALA A 258 8.84 1.60 -11.33
N ALA A 259 9.11 0.96 -12.47
CA ALA A 259 9.44 1.63 -13.71
C ALA A 259 8.28 2.51 -14.23
N THR A 260 7.03 2.17 -13.89
CA THR A 260 5.87 3.00 -14.19
C THR A 260 5.67 4.08 -13.13
N ILE A 261 5.49 3.73 -11.85
CA ILE A 261 5.09 4.68 -10.81
C ILE A 261 6.13 5.79 -10.58
N TYR A 262 7.42 5.43 -10.57
CA TYR A 262 8.50 6.35 -10.19
C TYR A 262 9.24 6.97 -11.37
N SER A 263 8.80 6.70 -12.60
CA SER A 263 9.34 7.37 -13.80
C SER A 263 8.91 8.85 -13.84
N PRO A 264 9.79 9.78 -14.26
CA PRO A 264 9.45 11.18 -14.46
C PRO A 264 8.32 11.41 -15.46
N GLU A 265 8.18 10.52 -16.46
CA GLU A 265 7.21 10.67 -17.55
C GLU A 265 5.80 10.23 -17.16
N THR A 266 5.68 9.48 -16.07
CA THR A 266 4.41 8.94 -15.63
C THR A 266 3.65 10.04 -14.87
N PRO A 267 2.35 10.25 -15.12
CA PRO A 267 1.56 11.26 -14.42
C PRO A 267 1.62 11.14 -12.89
N ASP A 268 1.14 12.17 -12.20
CA ASP A 268 0.88 12.08 -10.76
C ASP A 268 -0.39 11.25 -10.51
N PHE A 269 -0.40 10.49 -9.42
CA PHE A 269 -1.52 9.65 -8.98
C PHE A 269 -1.78 9.93 -7.50
N GLY A 270 -3.04 10.15 -7.12
CA GLY A 270 -3.42 10.49 -5.74
C GLY A 270 -2.72 11.75 -5.17
N GLY A 271 -2.05 12.55 -6.01
CA GLY A 271 -1.18 13.66 -5.61
C GLY A 271 0.19 13.24 -5.05
N PHE A 272 0.56 11.96 -5.12
CA PHE A 272 1.74 11.42 -4.45
C PHE A 272 3.03 12.09 -4.90
N LYS A 273 3.26 12.24 -6.21
CA LYS A 273 4.49 12.85 -6.73
C LYS A 273 4.56 14.32 -6.40
N ALA A 274 3.48 15.07 -6.62
CA ALA A 274 3.45 16.50 -6.36
C ALA A 274 3.68 16.83 -4.88
N MET A 275 3.11 16.02 -3.97
CA MET A 275 3.22 16.27 -2.54
C MET A 275 4.56 15.80 -1.95
N THR A 276 5.05 14.63 -2.39
CA THR A 276 6.16 13.97 -1.69
C THR A 276 7.52 14.23 -2.31
N ARG A 277 7.59 14.47 -3.62
CA ARG A 277 8.85 14.45 -4.39
C ARG A 277 9.70 13.18 -4.15
N TRP A 278 9.10 12.09 -3.66
CA TRP A 278 9.85 10.89 -3.32
C TRP A 278 10.44 10.22 -4.57
N HIS A 279 9.84 10.45 -5.74
CA HIS A 279 10.39 10.01 -7.02
C HIS A 279 11.73 10.66 -7.39
N ASP A 280 11.97 11.91 -6.98
CA ASP A 280 13.28 12.54 -7.12
C ASP A 280 14.31 11.86 -6.20
N VAL A 281 13.93 11.57 -4.95
CA VAL A 281 14.76 10.85 -3.98
C VAL A 281 15.13 9.47 -4.50
N VAL A 282 14.15 8.71 -5.00
CA VAL A 282 14.34 7.38 -5.59
C VAL A 282 15.30 7.44 -6.79
N SER A 283 15.10 8.40 -7.68
CA SER A 283 15.95 8.59 -8.87
C SER A 283 17.39 8.89 -8.48
N GLN A 284 17.58 9.82 -7.54
CA GLN A 284 18.89 10.20 -7.02
C GLN A 284 19.56 9.02 -6.27
N PHE A 285 18.78 8.27 -5.50
CA PHE A 285 19.23 7.07 -4.79
C PHE A 285 19.78 6.02 -5.74
N ALA A 286 19.02 5.69 -6.79
CA ALA A 286 19.41 4.71 -7.80
C ALA A 286 20.69 5.10 -8.54
N GLN A 287 20.90 6.39 -8.83
CA GLN A 287 22.10 6.88 -9.50
C GLN A 287 23.35 6.88 -8.60
N SER A 288 23.16 7.04 -7.29
CA SER A 288 24.26 7.17 -6.32
C SER A 288 24.89 5.85 -5.87
N ARG A 289 24.29 4.71 -6.20
CA ARG A 289 24.80 3.40 -5.78
C ARG A 289 25.94 2.93 -6.67
N PRO A 290 27.05 2.41 -6.10
CA PRO A 290 28.07 1.72 -6.88
C PRO A 290 27.40 0.56 -7.62
N ARG A 291 27.61 0.47 -8.94
CA ARG A 291 27.22 -0.69 -9.74
C ARG A 291 28.13 -1.89 -9.44
#